data_AF-A0A2D9B9T1-F1
#
_entry.id   AF-A0A2D9B9T1-F1
#
_cell.length_a   1.000
_cell.length_b   1.000
_cell.length_c   1.000
_cell.angle_alpha   90.00
_cell.angle_beta   90.00
_cell.angle_gamma   90.00
#
_symmetry.space_group_name_H-M   'P 1'
#
loop_
_entity.id
_entity.type
_entity.pdbx_description
1 polymer ?
#
loop_
_entity_poly.entity_id
_entity_poly.type
_entity_poly.pdbx_seq_one_letter_code
_entity_poly.pdbx_strand_id
1 'polypeptide(L)'
;ASWNFVVWGLFHGVFIVLERMGFDKVLRFLGRPIQHLYTLLVVMVGWVFFRVEDLNAAKCYLQWMFIEPSQGNTLVSDQLLYFQFNDKTWVFLGIAILLSTPLYHYINGVIAKYKIPFVKPLMLGALFFLCVIYVGSESYNPFIYFRF
;
A
#
# COMPACT_ATOMS: atom_id res chain seq x y z
N ALA A 1 10.90 22.68 -6.23
CA ALA A 1 10.29 21.62 -7.06
C ALA A 1 11.26 20.46 -7.14
N SER A 2 10.97 19.35 -6.48
CA SER A 2 11.86 18.18 -6.48
C SER A 2 11.75 17.44 -7.82
N TRP A 3 12.90 17.16 -8.44
CA TRP A 3 13.00 16.35 -9.67
C TRP A 3 12.36 14.95 -9.51
N ASN A 4 12.15 14.50 -8.28
CA ASN A 4 11.61 13.19 -7.96
C ASN A 4 10.17 13.02 -8.46
N PHE A 5 9.33 14.05 -8.40
CA PHE A 5 7.96 13.96 -8.93
C PHE A 5 7.94 13.82 -10.46
N VAL A 6 8.90 14.44 -11.15
CA VAL A 6 9.06 14.28 -12.61
C VAL A 6 9.52 12.86 -12.93
N VAL A 7 10.53 12.35 -12.23
CA VAL A 7 11.01 10.96 -12.38
C VAL A 7 9.88 9.96 -12.07
N TRP A 8 9.13 10.21 -11.01
CA TRP A 8 7.98 9.40 -10.61
C TRP A 8 6.88 9.35 -11.69
N GLY A 9 6.52 10.51 -12.24
CA GLY A 9 5.53 10.61 -13.30
C GLY A 9 5.99 9.94 -14.60
N LEU A 10 7.26 10.14 -14.98
CA LEU A 10 7.86 9.47 -16.14
C LEU A 10 7.92 7.96 -15.96
N PHE A 11 8.30 7.48 -14.77
CA PHE A 11 8.35 6.06 -14.45
C PHE A 11 6.98 5.40 -14.68
N HIS A 12 5.90 5.93 -14.08
CA HIS A 12 4.55 5.39 -14.30
C HIS A 12 4.09 5.54 -15.76
N GLY A 13 4.40 6.69 -16.38
CA GLY A 13 4.09 6.94 -17.79
C GLY A 13 4.70 5.89 -18.72
N VAL A 14 5.97 5.53 -18.50
CA VAL A 14 6.66 4.49 -19.28
C VAL A 14 5.96 3.14 -19.15
N PHE A 15 5.64 2.69 -17.93
CA PHE A 15 4.95 1.40 -17.74
C PHE A 15 3.55 1.39 -18.37
N ILE A 16 2.79 2.49 -18.27
CA ILE A 16 1.48 2.60 -18.93
C ILE A 16 1.61 2.54 -20.46
N VAL A 17 2.62 3.21 -21.03
CA VAL A 17 2.89 3.15 -22.47
C VAL A 17 3.28 1.73 -22.88
N LEU A 18 4.18 1.06 -22.14
CA LEU A 18 4.57 -0.32 -22.40
C LEU A 18 3.38 -1.29 -22.37
N GLU A 19 2.49 -1.14 -21.38
CA GLU A 19 1.26 -1.93 -21.28
C GLU A 19 0.34 -1.71 -22.49
N ARG A 20 0.18 -0.46 -22.94
CA ARG A 20 -0.63 -0.11 -24.12
C ARG A 20 -0.01 -0.58 -25.44
N MET A 21 1.32 -0.70 -25.51
CA MET A 21 2.02 -1.20 -26.70
C MET A 21 1.87 -2.71 -26.91
N GLY A 22 1.28 -3.45 -25.96
CA GLY A 22 0.99 -4.87 -26.09
C GLY A 22 1.67 -5.75 -25.05
N PHE A 23 2.36 -5.17 -24.05
CA PHE A 23 2.87 -5.94 -22.91
C PHE A 23 1.74 -6.60 -22.10
N ASP A 24 0.51 -6.06 -22.19
CA ASP A 24 -0.69 -6.68 -21.65
C ASP A 24 -0.93 -8.10 -22.20
N LYS A 25 -0.56 -8.39 -23.45
CA LYS A 25 -0.70 -9.73 -24.05
C LYS A 25 0.23 -10.74 -23.40
N VAL A 26 1.47 -10.34 -23.11
CA VAL A 26 2.47 -11.17 -22.42
C VAL A 26 2.02 -11.43 -20.98
N LEU A 27 1.56 -10.39 -20.30
CA LEU A 27 1.02 -10.49 -18.95
C LEU A 27 -0.21 -11.40 -18.88
N ARG A 28 -1.10 -11.36 -19.87
CA ARG A 28 -2.26 -12.27 -19.98
C ARG A 28 -1.84 -13.73 -20.14
N PHE A 29 -0.77 -14.00 -20.89
CA PHE A 29 -0.21 -15.34 -21.04
C PHE A 29 0.38 -15.88 -19.73
N LEU A 30 1.04 -15.03 -18.94
CA LEU A 30 1.66 -15.39 -17.65
C LEU A 30 0.64 -15.61 -16.51
N GLY A 31 -0.61 -15.17 -16.70
CA GLY A 31 -1.70 -15.38 -15.75
C GLY A 31 -1.82 -14.31 -14.65
N ARG A 32 -2.94 -14.38 -13.90
CA ARG A 32 -3.36 -13.33 -12.95
C ARG A 32 -2.38 -13.08 -11.79
N PRO A 33 -1.75 -14.10 -11.15
CA PRO A 33 -0.83 -13.85 -10.04
C PRO A 33 0.38 -13.02 -10.44
N ILE A 34 0.93 -13.28 -11.63
CA ILE A 34 2.10 -12.56 -12.15
C ILE A 34 1.74 -11.12 -12.50
N GLN A 35 0.53 -10.87 -13.02
CA GLN A 35 0.02 -9.51 -13.23
C GLN A 35 -0.01 -8.70 -11.93
N HIS A 36 -0.58 -9.28 -10.87
CA HIS A 36 -0.62 -8.61 -9.56
C HIS A 36 0.77 -8.36 -9.01
N LEU A 37 1.67 -9.35 -9.08
CA LEU A 37 3.06 -9.20 -8.62
C LEU A 37 3.79 -8.09 -9.38
N TYR A 38 3.67 -8.08 -10.71
CA TYR A 38 4.27 -7.05 -11.56
C TYR A 38 3.73 -5.65 -11.19
N THR A 39 2.41 -5.48 -11.09
CA THR A 39 1.82 -4.18 -10.73
C THR A 39 2.27 -3.73 -9.34
N LEU A 40 2.28 -4.64 -8.36
CA LEU A 40 2.76 -4.34 -7.02
C LEU A 40 4.23 -3.91 -7.02
N LEU A 41 5.10 -4.61 -7.75
CA LEU A 41 6.52 -4.24 -7.85
C LEU A 41 6.71 -2.86 -8.48
N VAL A 42 6.03 -2.58 -9.60
CA VAL A 42 6.09 -1.27 -10.26
C VAL A 42 5.63 -0.16 -9.31
N VAL A 43 4.48 -0.34 -8.64
CA VAL A 43 3.95 0.65 -7.71
C VAL A 43 4.87 0.87 -6.50
N MET A 44 5.43 -0.22 -5.93
CA MET A 44 6.34 -0.13 -4.78
C MET A 44 7.64 0.61 -5.13
N VAL A 45 8.23 0.34 -6.30
CA VAL A 45 9.40 1.08 -6.79
C VAL A 45 9.05 2.55 -7.06
N GLY A 46 7.89 2.79 -7.68
CA GLY A 46 7.38 4.14 -7.90
C GLY A 46 7.27 4.92 -6.58
N TRP A 47 6.70 4.31 -5.54
CA TRP A 47 6.54 4.95 -4.23
C TRP A 47 7.84 5.43 -3.59
N VAL A 48 8.99 4.81 -3.90
CA VAL A 48 10.29 5.28 -3.40
C VAL A 48 10.57 6.71 -3.87
N PHE A 49 10.36 6.99 -5.16
CA PHE A 49 10.53 8.33 -5.73
C PHE A 49 9.52 9.35 -5.19
N PHE A 50 8.33 8.90 -4.79
CA PHE A 50 7.34 9.77 -4.17
C PHE A 50 7.67 10.11 -2.70
N ARG A 51 8.20 9.14 -1.96
CA ARG A 51 8.41 9.24 -0.52
C ARG A 51 9.69 10.00 -0.13
N VAL A 52 10.74 9.86 -0.94
CA VAL A 52 12.08 10.40 -0.65
C VAL A 52 12.25 11.75 -1.35
N GLU A 53 12.86 12.73 -0.67
CA GLU A 53 13.03 14.10 -1.17
C GLU A 53 14.28 14.29 -2.05
N ASP A 54 15.26 13.38 -1.96
CA ASP A 54 16.52 13.41 -2.72
C ASP A 54 16.69 12.17 -3.61
N LEU A 55 17.18 12.38 -4.85
CA LEU A 55 17.37 11.29 -5.82
C LEU A 55 18.50 10.32 -5.43
N ASN A 56 19.56 10.80 -4.77
CA ASN A 56 20.63 9.91 -4.32
C ASN A 56 20.12 9.01 -3.19
N ALA A 57 19.34 9.56 -2.27
CA ALA A 57 18.67 8.78 -1.24
C ALA A 57 17.68 7.74 -1.84
N ALA A 58 16.94 8.10 -2.89
CA ALA A 58 16.07 7.15 -3.59
C ALA A 58 16.88 6.00 -4.25
N LYS A 59 18.04 6.31 -4.85
CA LYS A 59 18.95 5.30 -5.41
C LYS A 59 19.47 4.34 -4.34
N CYS A 60 19.94 4.86 -3.20
CA CYS A 60 20.38 4.03 -2.09
C CYS A 60 19.26 3.13 -1.57
N TYR A 61 18.03 3.66 -1.46
CA TYR A 61 16.87 2.90 -1.03
C TYR A 61 16.55 1.74 -2.00
N LEU A 62 16.59 1.99 -3.32
CA LEU A 62 16.40 0.94 -4.33
C LEU A 62 17.52 -0.11 -4.31
N GLN A 63 18.75 0.29 -4.05
CA GLN A 63 19.86 -0.65 -3.89
C GLN A 63 19.65 -1.59 -2.69
N TRP A 64 19.16 -1.07 -1.57
CA TRP A 64 18.79 -1.90 -0.41
C TRP A 64 17.59 -2.82 -0.67
N MET A 65 16.67 -2.43 -1.56
CA MET A 65 15.52 -3.27 -1.93
C MET A 65 15.90 -4.48 -2.79
N PHE A 66 16.90 -4.36 -3.68
CA PHE A 66 17.14 -5.37 -4.73
C PHE A 66 18.55 -5.96 -4.78
N ILE A 67 19.57 -5.27 -4.29
CA ILE A 67 20.98 -5.60 -4.57
C ILE A 67 21.76 -5.93 -3.30
N GLU A 68 21.67 -5.07 -2.28
CA GLU A 68 22.48 -5.17 -1.08
C GLU A 68 21.60 -5.30 0.16
N PRO A 69 21.36 -6.53 0.66
CA PRO A 69 20.93 -6.71 2.03
C PRO A 69 22.08 -6.21 2.89
N SER A 70 21.90 -5.04 3.50
CA SER A 70 22.94 -4.30 4.20
C SER A 70 23.83 -5.22 5.04
N GLN A 71 25.13 -5.17 4.76
CA GLN A 71 26.13 -5.65 5.70
C GLN A 71 26.00 -4.85 6.99
N GLY A 72 25.33 -5.42 7.99
CA GLY A 72 25.44 -4.99 9.39
C GLY A 72 24.86 -3.61 9.77
N ASN A 73 23.87 -3.06 9.06
CA ASN A 73 23.16 -1.87 9.55
C ASN A 73 22.04 -2.29 10.53
N THR A 74 22.37 -2.25 11.81
CA THR A 74 21.49 -2.52 12.96
C THR A 74 20.22 -1.67 13.02
N LEU A 75 20.15 -0.58 12.25
CA LEU A 75 18.95 0.28 12.16
C LEU A 75 17.81 -0.35 11.36
N VAL A 76 18.11 -1.14 10.33
CA VAL A 76 17.07 -1.88 9.58
C VAL A 76 16.54 -3.03 10.41
N SER A 77 17.42 -3.70 11.18
CA SER A 77 16.96 -4.69 12.16
C SER A 77 16.08 -4.06 13.22
N ASP A 78 16.41 -2.87 13.75
CA ASP A 78 15.59 -2.24 14.80
C ASP A 78 14.22 -1.76 14.30
N GLN A 79 14.09 -1.34 13.04
CA GLN A 79 12.79 -0.95 12.45
C GLN A 79 11.95 -2.13 11.96
N LEU A 80 12.56 -3.21 11.44
CA LEU A 80 11.87 -4.48 11.23
C LEU A 80 11.48 -5.12 12.57
N LEU A 81 12.28 -4.92 13.62
CA LEU A 81 11.92 -5.25 15.00
C LEU A 81 10.86 -4.29 15.55
N TYR A 82 10.69 -3.08 15.02
CA TYR A 82 9.59 -2.16 15.36
C TYR A 82 8.25 -2.57 14.72
N PHE A 83 8.29 -3.23 13.55
CA PHE A 83 7.32 -4.26 13.20
C PHE A 83 7.52 -5.45 14.16
N GLN A 84 7.32 -5.22 15.46
CA GLN A 84 7.22 -6.30 16.41
C GLN A 84 6.15 -7.22 15.85
N PHE A 85 6.55 -8.43 15.44
CA PHE A 85 5.68 -9.57 15.19
C PHE A 85 5.03 -9.99 16.52
N ASN A 86 4.40 -9.02 17.16
CA ASN A 86 3.61 -9.15 18.35
C ASN A 86 2.27 -9.77 17.94
N ASP A 87 1.62 -10.48 18.84
CA ASP A 87 0.35 -11.15 18.55
C ASP A 87 -0.69 -10.18 17.97
N LYS A 88 -0.65 -8.92 18.40
CA LYS A 88 -1.47 -7.83 17.86
C LYS A 88 -1.27 -7.61 16.35
N THR A 89 -0.03 -7.56 15.87
CA THR A 89 0.30 -7.33 14.46
C THR A 89 -0.24 -8.45 13.58
N TRP A 90 -0.11 -9.71 14.01
CA TRP A 90 -0.66 -10.87 13.29
C TRP A 90 -2.19 -10.87 13.26
N VAL A 91 -2.83 -10.52 14.38
CA VAL A 91 -4.30 -10.40 14.44
C VAL A 91 -4.79 -9.29 13.50
N PHE A 92 -4.20 -8.10 13.56
CA PHE A 92 -4.57 -6.99 12.67
C PHE A 92 -4.29 -7.30 11.21
N LEU A 93 -3.18 -7.97 10.88
CA LEU A 93 -2.86 -8.40 9.53
C LEU A 93 -3.88 -9.42 9.01
N GLY A 94 -4.29 -10.39 9.84
CA GLY A 94 -5.34 -11.35 9.50
C GLY A 94 -6.68 -10.66 9.24
N ILE A 95 -7.09 -9.73 10.11
CA ILE A 95 -8.29 -8.91 9.92
C ILE A 95 -8.18 -8.07 8.64
N ALA A 96 -7.03 -7.45 8.38
CA ALA A 96 -6.80 -6.63 7.19
C ALA A 96 -6.90 -7.46 5.91
N ILE A 97 -6.30 -8.67 5.87
CA ILE A 97 -6.41 -9.58 4.73
C ILE A 97 -7.87 -9.98 4.52
N LEU A 98 -8.57 -10.40 5.58
CA LEU A 98 -9.98 -10.79 5.50
C LEU A 98 -10.87 -9.64 4.99
N LEU A 99 -10.68 -8.43 5.50
CA LEU A 99 -11.44 -7.25 5.06
C LEU A 99 -11.05 -6.75 3.67
N SER A 100 -9.82 -7.03 3.21
CA SER A 100 -9.34 -6.67 1.85
C SER A 100 -9.84 -7.63 0.76
N THR A 101 -10.32 -8.81 1.14
CA THR A 101 -11.02 -9.74 0.23
C THR A 101 -12.47 -9.28 0.00
N PRO A 102 -13.22 -9.80 -0.99
CA PRO A 102 -14.59 -9.37 -1.27
C PRO A 102 -15.63 -9.79 -0.20
N LEU A 103 -15.25 -9.82 1.08
CA LEU A 103 -16.10 -10.09 2.24
C LEU A 103 -17.35 -9.20 2.26
N TYR A 104 -17.22 -7.95 1.79
CA TYR A 104 -18.35 -7.04 1.61
C TYR A 104 -19.48 -7.63 0.75
N HIS A 105 -19.16 -8.38 -0.32
CA HIS A 105 -20.16 -8.99 -1.18
C HIS A 105 -20.96 -10.08 -0.45
N TYR A 106 -20.29 -10.87 0.40
CA TYR A 106 -20.95 -11.89 1.23
C TYR A 106 -21.85 -11.25 2.30
N ILE A 107 -21.35 -10.23 3.00
CA ILE A 107 -22.13 -9.49 4.01
C ILE A 107 -23.37 -8.84 3.37
N ASN A 108 -23.22 -8.22 2.20
CA ASN A 108 -24.33 -7.59 1.50
C ASN A 108 -25.38 -8.61 1.03
N GLY A 109 -24.96 -9.81 0.61
CA GLY A 109 -25.88 -10.91 0.27
C GLY A 109 -26.72 -11.38 1.45
N VAL A 110 -26.13 -11.47 2.65
CA VAL A 110 -26.85 -11.81 3.89
C VAL A 110 -27.80 -10.68 4.30
N ILE A 111 -27.35 -9.42 4.30
CA ILE A 111 -28.19 -8.27 4.66
C ILE A 111 -29.39 -8.14 3.72
N ALA A 112 -29.18 -8.34 2.41
CA ALA A 112 -30.26 -8.32 1.42
C ALA A 112 -31.25 -9.47 1.62
N LYS A 113 -30.77 -10.67 2.00
CA LYS A 113 -31.60 -11.85 2.29
C LYS A 113 -32.49 -11.63 3.52
N TYR A 114 -31.97 -11.03 4.58
CA TYR A 114 -32.70 -10.81 5.84
C TYR A 114 -33.36 -9.41 5.93
N LYS A 115 -33.24 -8.57 4.89
CA LYS A 115 -33.81 -7.21 4.80
C LYS A 115 -33.62 -6.39 6.07
N ILE A 116 -32.41 -6.34 6.63
CA ILE A 116 -32.13 -5.57 7.85
C ILE A 116 -31.60 -4.18 7.44
N PRO A 117 -32.45 -3.13 7.42
CA PRO A 117 -32.08 -1.84 6.81
C PRO A 117 -31.03 -1.05 7.63
N PHE A 118 -30.86 -1.37 8.91
CA PHE A 118 -30.02 -0.61 9.84
C PHE A 118 -28.56 -1.09 9.92
N VAL A 119 -28.23 -2.26 9.37
CA VAL A 119 -26.86 -2.82 9.51
C VAL A 119 -25.82 -1.97 8.79
N LYS A 120 -26.11 -1.51 7.57
CA LYS A 120 -25.19 -0.68 6.77
C LYS A 120 -24.86 0.67 7.42
N PRO A 121 -25.85 1.51 7.79
CA PRO A 121 -25.55 2.79 8.43
C PRO A 121 -24.87 2.61 9.78
N LEU A 122 -25.21 1.55 10.53
CA LEU A 122 -24.55 1.24 11.81
C LEU A 122 -23.07 0.86 11.61
N MET A 123 -22.75 0.01 10.63
CA MET A 123 -21.37 -0.35 10.31
C MET A 123 -20.54 0.86 9.87
N LEU A 124 -21.09 1.71 8.99
CA LEU A 124 -20.42 2.92 8.53
C LEU A 124 -20.24 3.94 9.66
N GLY A 125 -21.23 4.09 10.53
CA GLY A 125 -21.14 4.93 11.72
C GLY A 125 -20.05 4.44 12.67
N ALA A 126 -20.01 3.14 12.98
CA ALA A 126 -18.97 2.55 13.82
C ALA A 126 -17.57 2.73 13.21
N LEU A 127 -17.41 2.52 11.89
CA LEU A 127 -16.16 2.75 11.20
C LEU A 127 -15.73 4.23 11.25
N PHE A 128 -16.68 5.15 11.04
CA PHE A 128 -16.43 6.59 11.13
C PHE A 128 -15.93 6.99 12.52
N PHE A 129 -16.62 6.56 13.59
CA PHE A 129 -16.18 6.84 14.95
C PHE A 129 -14.81 6.23 15.26
N LEU A 130 -14.54 5.02 14.77
CA LEU A 130 -13.22 4.39 14.91
C LEU A 130 -12.13 5.22 14.22
N CYS A 131 -12.38 5.70 12.99
CA CYS A 131 -11.47 6.59 12.30
C CYS A 131 -11.25 7.90 13.08
N VAL A 132 -12.30 8.51 13.63
CA VAL A 132 -12.19 9.74 14.44
C VAL A 132 -11.36 9.52 15.70
N ILE A 133 -11.58 8.42 16.42
CA ILE A 133 -10.80 8.07 17.61
C ILE A 133 -9.33 7.90 17.23
N TYR A 134 -9.05 7.20 16.13
CA TYR A 134 -7.68 6.95 15.69
C TYR A 134 -6.96 8.23 15.28
N VAL A 135 -7.61 9.08 14.48
CA VAL A 135 -7.09 10.40 14.10
C VAL A 135 -6.88 11.30 15.32
N GLY A 136 -7.76 11.24 16.32
CA GLY A 136 -7.61 11.98 17.57
C GLY A 136 -6.52 11.43 18.49
N SER A 137 -6.18 10.14 18.36
CA SER A 137 -5.12 9.48 19.14
C SER A 137 -3.72 9.66 18.56
N GLU A 138 -3.61 9.81 17.24
CA GLU A 138 -2.35 10.19 16.61
C GLU A 138 -2.08 11.67 16.87
N SER A 139 -0.93 11.96 17.48
CA SER A 139 -0.45 13.33 17.60
C SER A 139 -0.26 13.89 16.19
N TYR A 140 -1.04 14.92 15.83
CA TYR A 140 -0.87 15.82 14.68
C TYR A 140 0.28 15.38 13.75
N ASN A 141 -0.03 14.75 12.62
CA ASN A 141 0.96 14.42 11.59
C ASN A 141 0.83 15.44 10.45
N PRO A 142 1.33 16.69 10.61
CA PRO A 142 1.19 17.73 9.59
C PRO A 142 1.96 17.40 8.30
N PHE A 143 2.65 16.28 8.25
CA PHE A 143 3.63 15.96 7.22
C PHE A 143 3.04 15.57 5.86
N ILE A 144 1.75 15.24 5.75
CA ILE A 144 1.17 14.88 4.42
C ILE A 144 1.06 16.12 3.52
N TYR A 145 0.71 17.29 4.06
CA TYR A 145 0.47 18.50 3.25
C TYR A 145 1.66 19.45 3.18
N PHE A 146 2.64 19.35 4.08
CA PHE A 146 3.83 20.21 4.09
C PHE A 146 4.97 19.73 3.18
N ARG A 147 4.79 18.62 2.44
CA ARG A 147 5.77 18.09 1.46
C ARG A 147 5.51 18.52 0.01
N PHE A 148 4.61 19.48 -0.21
CA PHE A 148 4.35 20.06 -1.52
C PHE A 148 4.85 21.51 -1.59
#